data_AF-A0A0F8XUU8-F1
#
_entry.id   AF-A0A0F8XUU8-F1
#
_cell.length_a   1.000
_cell.length_b   1.000
_cell.length_c   1.000
_cell.angle_alpha   90.00
_cell.angle_beta   90.00
_cell.angle_gamma   90.00
#
_symmetry.space_group_name_H-M   'P 1'
#
loop_
_entity.id
_entity.type
_entity.pdbx_description
1 polymer ?
#
loop_
_entity_poly.entity_id
_entity_poly.type
_entity_poly.pdbx_seq_one_letter_code
_entity_poly.pdbx_strand_id
1 'polypeptide(L)'
;MRFPVLISPLWRPLLLALGATPARSYVEIEDGQLHVRFGWLFDKRFPLDKVEAASPSHWPVWAGIGWRTNFRGTVGLIGTYVNIVEVRFKERQRVGLLLPLTCRRLYLSLEQPRDFIAALGEATGAQAPVDPAAAGARPRRRKKSR
;
A
#
# COMPACT_ATOMS: atom_id res chain seq x y z
N MET A 1 -7.64 -8.33 9.43
CA MET A 1 -7.36 -7.30 10.48
C MET A 1 -7.21 -5.94 9.80
N ARG A 2 -7.87 -4.89 10.32
CA ARG A 2 -7.90 -3.57 9.70
C ARG A 2 -7.33 -2.48 10.61
N PHE A 3 -6.47 -1.64 10.04
CA PHE A 3 -5.74 -0.55 10.67
C PHE A 3 -6.11 0.78 9.99
N PRO A 4 -6.73 1.71 10.72
CA PRO A 4 -7.09 3.02 10.17
C PRO A 4 -5.86 3.88 9.85
N VAL A 5 -5.95 4.63 8.75
CA VAL A 5 -4.96 5.66 8.43
C VAL A 5 -5.25 6.89 9.27
N LEU A 6 -4.25 7.35 10.01
CA LEU A 6 -4.34 8.54 10.85
C LEU A 6 -4.34 9.79 9.98
N ILE A 7 -5.38 10.61 10.12
CA ILE A 7 -5.56 11.86 9.38
C ILE A 7 -5.68 13.03 10.35
N SER A 8 -4.74 13.96 10.27
CA SER A 8 -4.72 15.14 11.14
C SER A 8 -5.88 16.10 10.80
N PRO A 9 -6.61 16.62 11.81
CA PRO A 9 -7.72 17.57 11.62
C PRO A 9 -7.37 18.77 10.75
N LEU A 10 -6.13 19.27 10.86
CA LEU A 10 -5.65 20.42 10.10
C LEU A 10 -5.64 20.16 8.58
N TRP A 11 -5.37 18.92 8.17
CA TRP A 11 -5.24 18.53 6.76
C TRP A 11 -6.49 17.82 6.22
N ARG A 12 -7.47 17.54 7.07
CA ARG A 12 -8.75 16.93 6.68
C ARG A 12 -9.42 17.61 5.49
N PRO A 13 -9.62 18.94 5.42
CA PRO A 13 -10.35 19.53 4.29
C PRO A 13 -9.66 19.26 2.94
N LEU A 14 -8.32 19.34 2.90
CA LEU A 14 -7.54 19.05 1.71
C LEU A 14 -7.64 17.56 1.30
N LEU A 15 -7.58 16.67 2.30
CA LEU A 15 -7.63 15.23 2.09
C LEU A 15 -9.04 14.73 1.75
N LEU A 16 -10.08 15.38 2.27
CA LEU A 16 -11.48 15.12 1.94
C LEU A 16 -11.78 15.40 0.46
N ALA A 17 -11.18 16.45 -0.12
CA ALA A 17 -11.27 16.70 -1.56
C ALA A 17 -10.65 15.54 -2.40
N LEU A 18 -9.69 14.82 -1.83
CA LEU A 18 -9.11 13.59 -2.38
C LEU A 18 -9.84 12.32 -1.92
N GLY A 19 -11.03 12.46 -1.33
CA GLY A 19 -11.85 11.34 -0.86
C GLY A 19 -11.28 10.58 0.35
N ALA A 20 -10.17 11.04 0.92
CA ALA A 20 -9.51 10.40 2.07
C ALA A 20 -10.29 10.70 3.35
N THR A 21 -11.28 9.85 3.61
CA THR A 21 -12.06 9.81 4.85
C THR A 21 -11.57 8.65 5.72
N PRO A 22 -11.82 8.66 7.05
CA PRO A 22 -11.51 7.51 7.92
C PRO A 22 -12.14 6.19 7.45
N ALA A 23 -13.36 6.25 6.89
CA ALA A 23 -14.04 5.08 6.34
C ALA A 23 -13.37 4.50 5.08
N ARG A 24 -12.70 5.36 4.29
CA ARG A 24 -12.06 5.00 3.01
C ARG A 24 -10.53 5.06 3.05
N SER A 25 -9.93 5.21 4.22
CA SER A 25 -8.49 5.31 4.40
C SER A 25 -8.05 4.31 5.47
N TYR A 26 -7.61 3.14 5.04
CA TYR A 26 -7.25 2.04 5.92
C TYR A 26 -6.28 1.08 5.23
N VAL A 27 -5.62 0.30 6.06
CA VAL A 27 -4.80 -0.83 5.65
C VAL A 27 -5.38 -2.07 6.28
N GLU A 28 -5.54 -3.13 5.52
CA GLU A 28 -6.15 -4.36 5.95
C GLU A 28 -5.29 -5.55 5.53
N ILE A 29 -5.11 -6.48 6.46
CA ILE A 29 -4.38 -7.73 6.27
C ILE A 29 -5.42 -8.85 6.34
N GLU A 30 -5.70 -9.49 5.22
CA GLU A 30 -6.72 -10.54 5.10
C GLU A 30 -6.34 -11.51 3.96
N ASP A 31 -6.61 -12.79 4.13
CA ASP A 31 -6.42 -13.84 3.09
C ASP A 31 -5.02 -13.83 2.43
N GLY A 32 -4.00 -13.51 3.21
CA GLY A 32 -2.63 -13.43 2.68
C GLY A 32 -2.35 -12.22 1.78
N GLN A 33 -3.22 -11.21 1.83
CA GLN A 33 -3.13 -9.96 1.07
C GLN A 33 -3.10 -8.76 2.02
N LEU A 34 -2.30 -7.77 1.63
CA LEU A 34 -2.28 -6.43 2.19
C LEU A 34 -3.15 -5.52 1.32
N HIS A 35 -4.37 -5.26 1.75
CA HIS A 35 -5.28 -4.30 1.12
C HIS A 35 -5.00 -2.89 1.65
N VAL A 36 -4.57 -2.00 0.76
CA VAL A 36 -4.31 -0.60 1.08
C VAL A 36 -5.32 0.26 0.35
N ARG A 37 -6.08 1.03 1.12
CA ARG A 37 -7.05 1.99 0.60
C ARG A 37 -6.78 3.38 1.16
N PHE A 38 -6.77 4.37 0.27
CA PHE A 38 -6.66 5.78 0.63
C PHE A 38 -7.53 6.62 -0.30
N GLY A 39 -8.74 6.91 0.20
CA GLY A 39 -9.77 7.61 -0.53
C GLY A 39 -10.29 6.86 -1.76
N TRP A 40 -10.61 7.61 -2.81
CA TRP A 40 -11.05 7.10 -4.12
C TRP A 40 -9.91 6.86 -5.12
N LEU A 41 -8.74 7.49 -4.91
CA LEU A 41 -7.62 7.46 -5.86
C LEU A 41 -6.75 6.21 -5.69
N PHE A 42 -6.75 5.60 -4.51
CA PHE A 42 -5.87 4.49 -4.19
C PHE A 42 -6.64 3.36 -3.52
N ASP A 43 -6.82 2.26 -4.25
CA ASP A 43 -7.38 1.01 -3.76
C ASP A 43 -6.58 -0.13 -4.41
N LYS A 44 -5.69 -0.76 -3.65
CA LYS A 44 -4.77 -1.80 -4.14
C LYS A 44 -4.58 -2.90 -3.12
N ARG A 45 -4.54 -4.14 -3.62
CA ARG A 45 -4.18 -5.33 -2.84
C ARG A 45 -2.79 -5.79 -3.26
N PHE A 46 -1.95 -6.04 -2.27
CA PHE A 46 -0.60 -6.55 -2.46
C PHE A 46 -0.47 -7.92 -1.82
N PRO A 47 0.05 -8.91 -2.52
CA PRO A 47 0.36 -10.19 -1.92
C PRO A 47 1.39 -10.04 -0.80
N LEU A 48 1.14 -10.64 0.36
CA LEU A 48 2.02 -10.55 1.53
C LEU A 48 3.37 -11.27 1.30
N ASP A 49 3.46 -12.24 0.39
CA ASP A 49 4.72 -12.88 -0.04
C ASP A 49 5.69 -11.89 -0.70
N LYS A 50 5.16 -10.81 -1.29
CA LYS A 50 5.92 -9.71 -1.89
C LYS A 50 6.34 -8.66 -0.88
N VAL A 51 5.80 -8.67 0.33
CA VAL A 51 6.22 -7.79 1.41
C VAL A 51 7.55 -8.29 1.96
N GLU A 52 8.52 -7.39 2.10
CA GLU A 52 9.84 -7.66 2.67
C GLU A 52 9.82 -7.42 4.17
N ALA A 53 9.38 -6.23 4.58
CA ALA A 53 9.29 -5.82 5.98
C ALA A 53 8.42 -4.57 6.12
N ALA A 54 7.93 -4.32 7.34
CA ALA A 54 7.45 -3.01 7.75
C ALA A 54 8.24 -2.49 8.95
N SER A 55 8.48 -1.18 8.98
CA SER A 55 9.21 -0.54 10.07
C SER A 55 8.68 0.87 10.34
N PRO A 56 8.83 1.39 11.57
CA PRO A 56 8.61 2.81 11.83
C PRO A 56 9.55 3.63 10.95
N SER A 57 9.07 4.71 10.38
CA SER A 57 9.86 5.57 9.50
C SER A 57 9.41 7.03 9.65
N HIS A 58 9.96 7.92 8.83
CA HIS A 58 9.62 9.33 8.82
C HIS A 58 9.33 9.78 7.40
N TRP A 59 8.34 10.65 7.25
CA TRP A 59 8.02 11.27 5.97
C TRP A 59 8.45 12.75 5.97
N PRO A 60 9.26 13.19 5.00
CA PRO A 60 9.72 14.58 4.98
C PRO A 60 8.56 15.55 4.79
N VAL A 61 8.52 16.60 5.62
CA VAL A 61 7.46 17.63 5.58
C VAL A 61 7.39 18.32 4.21
N TRP A 62 8.54 18.53 3.57
CA TRP A 62 8.61 19.13 2.22
C TRP A 62 8.02 18.25 1.11
N ALA A 63 7.85 16.94 1.34
CA ALA A 63 7.20 16.05 0.37
C ALA A 63 5.66 16.09 0.43
N GLY A 64 5.10 16.81 1.41
CA GLY A 64 3.68 17.10 1.53
C GLY A 64 2.82 15.92 1.99
N ILE A 65 1.53 16.23 2.21
CA ILE A 65 0.48 15.31 2.71
C ILE A 65 -0.42 14.88 1.55
N GLY A 66 -1.04 13.71 1.68
CA GLY A 66 -1.94 13.09 0.72
C GLY A 66 -1.31 11.96 -0.07
N TRP A 67 -1.85 11.72 -1.27
CA TRP A 67 -1.28 10.77 -2.22
C TRP A 67 -0.04 11.37 -2.90
N ARG A 68 1.13 10.80 -2.61
CA ARG A 68 2.43 11.28 -3.10
C ARG A 68 3.17 10.15 -3.79
N THR A 69 3.89 10.48 -4.86
CA THR A 69 4.78 9.54 -5.54
C THR A 69 5.99 10.27 -6.07
N ASN A 70 7.15 9.61 -6.06
CA ASN A 70 8.36 10.13 -6.68
C ASN A 70 8.63 9.52 -8.07
N PHE A 71 7.68 8.74 -8.62
CA PHE A 71 7.81 7.99 -9.87
C PHE A 71 9.00 7.01 -9.95
N ARG A 72 9.78 6.86 -8.87
CA ARG A 72 10.97 6.01 -8.75
C ARG A 72 10.74 4.78 -7.87
N GLY A 73 9.49 4.53 -7.46
CA GLY A 73 9.13 3.41 -6.61
C GLY A 73 8.74 3.78 -5.18
N THR A 74 8.63 5.06 -4.83
CA THR A 74 8.11 5.48 -3.53
C THR A 74 6.71 6.03 -3.68
N VAL A 75 5.80 5.51 -2.85
CA VAL A 75 4.44 6.02 -2.71
C VAL A 75 4.21 6.39 -1.26
N GLY A 76 3.69 7.59 -1.02
CA GLY A 76 3.25 8.05 0.29
C GLY A 76 1.73 8.20 0.30
N LEU A 77 1.09 7.60 1.28
CA LEU A 77 -0.31 7.77 1.62
C LEU A 77 -0.35 8.41 3.02
N ILE A 78 -0.12 9.72 3.03
CA ILE A 78 0.21 10.46 4.24
C ILE A 78 -1.01 11.26 4.65
N GLY A 79 -1.64 10.92 5.76
CA GLY A 79 -2.71 11.71 6.39
C GLY A 79 -2.18 12.67 7.47
N THR A 80 -0.98 12.38 8.00
CA THR A 80 -0.25 13.21 8.97
C THR A 80 1.22 12.81 8.98
N TYR A 81 2.11 13.63 9.57
CA TYR A 81 3.56 13.33 9.66
C TYR A 81 3.95 12.47 10.87
N VAL A 82 2.98 12.10 11.72
CA VAL A 82 3.20 11.24 12.89
C VAL A 82 2.78 9.81 12.60
N ASN A 83 3.37 8.85 13.33
CA ASN A 83 3.09 7.41 13.20
C ASN A 83 3.24 6.89 11.76
N ILE A 84 4.31 7.33 11.09
CA ILE A 84 4.63 6.86 9.75
C ILE A 84 5.23 5.46 9.82
N VAL A 85 4.67 4.55 9.02
CA VAL A 85 5.21 3.22 8.78
C VAL A 85 5.64 3.14 7.33
N GLU A 86 6.85 2.61 7.11
CA GLU A 86 7.33 2.22 5.80
C GLU A 86 7.11 0.72 5.61
N VAL A 87 6.38 0.36 4.56
CA VAL A 87 6.25 -1.01 4.06
C VAL A 87 7.15 -1.14 2.84
N ARG A 88 8.11 -2.06 2.92
CA ARG A 88 9.05 -2.37 1.83
C ARG A 88 8.59 -3.64 1.14
N PHE A 89 8.60 -3.61 -0.18
CA PHE A 89 8.32 -4.77 -1.02
C PHE A 89 9.62 -5.34 -1.61
N LYS A 90 9.70 -6.66 -1.70
CA LYS A 90 10.81 -7.41 -2.32
C LYS A 90 11.00 -6.97 -3.77
N GLU A 91 9.88 -6.83 -4.48
CA GLU A 91 9.80 -6.43 -5.89
C GLU A 91 8.93 -5.19 -6.09
N ARG A 92 9.17 -4.46 -7.19
CA ARG A 92 8.36 -3.30 -7.57
C ARG A 92 6.93 -3.73 -7.93
N GLN A 93 5.97 -3.35 -7.11
CA GLN A 93 4.55 -3.59 -7.32
C GLN A 93 3.95 -2.54 -8.25
N ARG A 94 3.04 -2.93 -9.16
CA ARG A 94 2.35 -1.98 -10.03
C ARG A 94 1.15 -1.38 -9.28
N VAL A 95 1.15 -0.07 -9.12
CA VAL A 95 0.14 0.67 -8.35
C VAL A 95 -0.65 1.67 -9.18
N GLY A 96 -0.26 1.86 -10.44
CA GLY A 96 -0.97 2.71 -11.39
C GLY A 96 -2.42 2.31 -11.64
N LEU A 97 -3.29 3.33 -11.81
CA LEU A 97 -4.57 3.17 -12.50
C LEU A 97 -4.48 3.73 -13.93
N LEU A 98 -3.98 4.97 -14.08
CA LEU A 98 -3.85 5.67 -15.38
C LEU A 98 -2.39 5.84 -15.85
N LEU A 99 -1.44 5.91 -14.93
CA LEU A 99 0.00 6.05 -15.21
C LEU A 99 0.74 4.79 -14.76
N PRO A 100 1.81 4.34 -15.44
CA PRO A 100 2.58 3.15 -15.07
C PRO A 100 3.44 3.40 -13.83
N LEU A 101 2.78 3.58 -12.68
CA LEU A 101 3.41 3.79 -11.40
C LEU A 101 3.80 2.46 -10.77
N THR A 102 5.02 2.42 -10.25
CA THR A 102 5.51 1.30 -9.45
C THR A 102 5.74 1.74 -8.01
N CYS A 103 5.58 0.80 -7.08
CA CYS A 103 5.78 0.98 -5.65
C CYS A 103 6.69 -0.14 -5.13
N ARG A 104 7.81 0.25 -4.56
CA ARG A 104 8.73 -0.58 -3.80
C ARG A 104 8.73 -0.21 -2.32
N ARG A 105 8.50 1.08 -2.03
CA ARG A 105 8.38 1.62 -0.68
C ARG A 105 7.04 2.34 -0.56
N LEU A 106 6.23 1.90 0.38
CA LEU A 106 4.93 2.47 0.68
C LEU A 106 4.99 3.09 2.08
N TYR A 107 4.69 4.38 2.18
CA TYR A 107 4.64 5.10 3.45
C TYR A 107 3.20 5.38 3.83
N LEU A 108 2.84 5.07 5.07
CA LEU A 108 1.48 5.14 5.60
C LEU A 108 1.51 5.82 6.97
N SER A 109 0.63 6.79 7.20
CA SER A 109 0.39 7.30 8.56
C SER A 109 -0.70 6.46 9.22
N LEU A 110 -0.39 5.68 10.25
CA LEU A 110 -1.35 4.76 10.87
C LEU A 110 -1.71 5.22 12.29
N GLU A 111 -2.92 4.92 12.73
CA GLU A 111 -3.28 5.19 14.13
C GLU A 111 -2.49 4.30 15.09
N GLN A 112 -2.34 3.03 14.74
CA GLN A 112 -1.68 1.99 15.53
C GLN A 112 -0.49 1.40 14.75
N PRO A 113 0.64 2.12 14.65
CA PRO A 113 1.77 1.70 13.82
C PRO A 113 2.45 0.43 14.36
N ARG A 114 2.56 0.28 15.68
CA ARG A 114 3.22 -0.87 16.32
C ARG A 114 2.43 -2.16 16.08
N ASP A 115 1.12 -2.11 16.29
CA ASP A 115 0.23 -3.27 16.13
C ASP A 115 0.18 -3.71 14.66
N PHE A 116 0.17 -2.75 13.73
CA PHE A 116 0.28 -3.05 12.30
C PHE A 116 1.59 -3.76 11.95
N ILE A 117 2.73 -3.25 12.44
CA ILE A 117 4.05 -3.86 12.16
C ILE A 117 4.11 -5.28 12.71
N ALA A 118 3.63 -5.50 13.93
CA ALA A 118 3.58 -6.83 14.55
C ALA A 118 2.69 -7.78 13.74
N ALA A 119 1.46 -7.38 13.43
CA ALA A 119 0.52 -8.18 12.65
C ALA A 119 1.03 -8.50 11.23
N LEU A 120 1.71 -7.55 10.59
CA LEU A 120 2.32 -7.78 9.28
C LEU A 120 3.49 -8.76 9.37
N GLY A 121 4.33 -8.64 10.40
CA GLY A 121 5.43 -9.56 10.66
C GLY A 121 4.94 -10.99 10.90
N GLU A 122 3.89 -11.15 11.71
CA GLU A 122 3.24 -12.45 11.93
C GLU A 122 2.64 -13.01 10.64
N ALA A 123 1.93 -12.19 9.86
CA ALA A 123 1.29 -12.65 8.64
C ALA A 123 2.29 -13.02 7.53
N THR A 124 3.39 -12.26 7.37
CA THR A 124 4.46 -12.58 6.41
C THR A 124 5.33 -13.75 6.90
N GLY A 125 5.54 -13.88 8.22
CA GLY A 125 6.26 -15.01 8.82
C GLY A 125 5.48 -16.32 8.76
N ALA A 126 4.15 -16.26 8.94
CA ALA A 126 3.24 -17.39 8.80
C ALA A 126 3.10 -17.86 7.34
N GLN A 127 3.50 -17.04 6.36
CA GLN A 127 3.42 -17.35 4.93
C GLN A 127 4.68 -18.00 4.34
N ALA A 128 5.65 -18.42 5.15
CA ALA A 128 6.73 -19.29 4.67
C ALA A 128 6.14 -20.58 4.05
N PRO A 129 6.73 -21.04 2.92
CA PRO A 129 6.08 -21.08 1.63
C PRO A 129 4.93 -22.11 1.54
N VAL A 130 3.74 -21.63 1.19
CA VAL A 130 2.76 -22.44 0.47
C VAL A 130 2.86 -22.01 -1.00
N ASP A 131 3.53 -22.83 -1.81
CA ASP A 131 3.46 -22.73 -3.26
C ASP A 131 1.99 -22.87 -3.72
N PRO A 132 1.46 -21.93 -4.52
CA PRO A 132 0.36 -22.23 -5.39
C PRO A 132 0.86 -22.09 -6.82
N ALA A 133 1.32 -23.22 -7.36
CA ALA A 133 1.28 -23.47 -8.79
C ALA A 133 -0.18 -23.43 -9.26
N ALA A 134 -0.80 -22.24 -9.37
CA ALA A 134 -2.07 -22.01 -10.08
C ALA A 134 -2.49 -20.53 -10.01
N ALA A 135 -2.06 -19.71 -10.99
CA ALA A 135 -2.89 -18.60 -11.45
C ALA A 135 -2.40 -18.05 -12.81
N GLY A 136 -2.99 -18.56 -13.90
CA GLY A 136 -3.20 -17.72 -15.09
C GLY A 136 -2.26 -17.95 -16.27
N ALA A 137 -2.25 -19.16 -16.83
CA ALA A 137 -1.94 -19.33 -18.25
C ALA A 137 -2.92 -18.50 -19.10
N ARG A 138 -2.41 -17.50 -19.82
CA ARG A 138 -3.20 -16.73 -20.80
C ARG A 138 -2.94 -17.32 -22.19
N PRO A 139 -3.97 -17.68 -22.99
CA PRO A 139 -3.76 -18.37 -24.25
C PRO A 139 -3.13 -17.47 -25.31
N ARG A 140 -2.11 -18.02 -26.01
CA ARG A 140 -1.46 -17.42 -27.19
C ARG A 140 -2.49 -17.22 -28.32
N ARG A 141 -2.76 -15.96 -28.69
CA ARG A 141 -3.52 -15.63 -29.91
C ARG A 141 -2.57 -15.62 -31.12
N ARG A 142 -2.64 -16.68 -31.92
CA ARG A 142 -1.98 -16.85 -33.22
C ARG A 142 -2.63 -15.90 -34.23
N LYS A 143 -1.88 -14.95 -34.82
CA LYS A 143 -2.34 -14.17 -35.99
C LYS A 143 -1.80 -14.82 -37.25
N LYS A 144 -2.70 -15.32 -38.11
CA LYS A 144 -2.40 -15.91 -39.43
C LYS A 144 -2.01 -14.80 -40.42
N SER A 145 -1.04 -15.10 -41.27
CA SER A 145 -0.71 -14.36 -42.49
C SER A 145 -1.78 -14.59 -43.56
N ARG A 146 -2.05 -13.56 -44.34
CA ARG A 146 -2.36 -13.64 -45.77
C ARG A 146 -1.93 -12.34 -46.42
#